data_AF-A0A6G3YVF7-F1
#
_entry.id   AF-A0A6G3YVF7-F1
#
_cell.length_a   1.000
_cell.length_b   1.000
_cell.length_c   1.000
_cell.angle_alpha   90.00
_cell.angle_beta   90.00
_cell.angle_gamma   90.00
#
_symmetry.space_group_name_H-M   'P 1'
#
loop_
_entity.id
_entity.type
_entity.pdbx_description
1 polymer ?
#
loop_
_entity_poly.entity_id
_entity_poly.type
_entity_poly.pdbx_seq_one_letter_code
_entity_poly.pdbx_strand_id
1 'polypeptide(L)'
;MSSEALARLARIHSVDGTVYLKRAEWSEFTAVSAGTALYGDDLLKPDLNSTVVITCPDGERSDNPPTPGLENSVNESCPGTPRSDVRPDFGVSEVWGGSDLSIPFVLTPRTDFVLSATPTLRWNPVSGATTYTVALTTPQGTVWQVTTDQATLPYPENEPELMADSTLYELLVTVDAGTASTDEGLDLKFIRIFGSDVSAAEAEIAQVQAMDLPDDIKILVLVEEVYPKYSLTGEAISDLLTLIEDCTETAHIYRLLGDLYVKSGLQIPAEESYQKALEFAAMEENLEEETLAYLGLGTLYQAISDQEKALETLQQAKAVALSLGNAKLVASIESQLSGL
;
A
#
# COMPACT_ATOMS: atom_id res chain seq x y z
N MET A 1 -25.87 -19.11 -6.50
CA MET A 1 -25.28 -19.01 -5.15
C MET A 1 -25.17 -17.52 -4.89
N SER A 2 -25.86 -17.00 -3.88
CA SER A 2 -25.82 -15.56 -3.60
C SER A 2 -24.38 -15.18 -3.29
N SER A 3 -23.81 -14.25 -4.06
CA SER A 3 -22.60 -13.56 -3.64
C SER A 3 -22.94 -12.86 -2.34
N GLU A 4 -22.46 -13.37 -1.21
CA GLU A 4 -22.21 -12.48 -0.09
C GLU A 4 -21.21 -11.46 -0.63
N ALA A 5 -21.70 -10.27 -0.97
CA ALA A 5 -20.84 -9.16 -1.30
C ALA A 5 -19.92 -8.98 -0.09
N LEU A 6 -18.61 -9.12 -0.30
CA LEU A 6 -17.62 -8.84 0.72
C LEU A 6 -17.89 -7.44 1.27
N ALA A 7 -17.97 -7.33 2.58
CA ALA A 7 -18.33 -6.07 3.23
C ALA A 7 -17.19 -5.08 3.05
N ARG A 8 -17.38 -4.10 2.15
CA ARG A 8 -16.44 -2.99 1.92
C ARG A 8 -16.53 -1.97 3.06
N LEU A 9 -15.47 -1.21 3.25
CA LEU A 9 -15.51 -0.05 4.13
C LEU A 9 -16.20 1.13 3.46
N ALA A 10 -16.80 2.02 4.26
CA ALA A 10 -17.18 3.33 3.76
C ALA A 10 -15.91 4.15 3.51
N ARG A 11 -15.94 5.09 2.57
CA ARG A 11 -14.79 5.92 2.22
C ARG A 11 -15.15 7.38 2.09
N ILE A 12 -14.25 8.26 2.53
CA ILE A 12 -14.35 9.68 2.23
C ILE A 12 -14.12 9.87 0.73
N HIS A 13 -15.18 10.21 -0.01
CA HIS A 13 -15.11 10.50 -1.44
C HIS A 13 -14.44 11.85 -1.70
N SER A 14 -14.82 12.88 -0.95
CA SER A 14 -14.24 14.22 -1.11
C SER A 14 -14.44 15.05 0.15
N VAL A 15 -13.52 15.99 0.36
CA VAL A 15 -13.56 16.98 1.44
C VAL A 15 -13.44 18.37 0.83
N ASP A 16 -14.30 19.29 1.25
CA ASP A 16 -14.13 20.74 1.06
C ASP A 16 -14.00 21.38 2.44
N GLY A 17 -12.85 22.00 2.72
CA GLY A 17 -12.48 22.47 4.06
C GLY A 17 -11.78 21.39 4.91
N THR A 18 -11.98 21.44 6.22
CA THR A 18 -11.39 20.49 7.18
C THR A 18 -12.44 19.57 7.78
N VAL A 19 -12.14 18.28 7.82
CA VAL A 19 -12.98 17.23 8.42
C VAL A 19 -12.11 16.44 9.39
N TYR A 20 -12.67 16.16 10.55
CA TYR A 20 -11.99 15.40 11.58
C TYR A 20 -12.60 14.02 11.76
N LEU A 21 -11.73 13.04 12.03
CA LEU A 21 -12.08 11.67 12.35
C LEU A 21 -11.67 11.35 13.79
N LYS A 22 -12.51 10.61 14.48
CA LYS A 22 -12.17 9.94 15.74
C LYS A 22 -12.54 8.47 15.61
N ARG A 23 -11.53 7.59 15.67
CA ARG A 23 -11.75 6.14 15.73
C ARG A 23 -12.31 5.76 17.09
N ALA A 24 -12.98 4.61 17.18
CA ALA A 24 -13.61 4.13 18.41
C ALA A 24 -12.66 4.04 19.64
N GLU A 25 -11.38 3.71 19.41
CA GLU A 25 -10.36 3.57 20.45
C GLU A 25 -9.67 4.90 20.83
N TRP A 26 -10.04 6.01 20.17
CA TRP A 26 -9.42 7.33 20.37
C TRP A 26 -10.29 8.22 21.24
N SER A 27 -9.64 9.12 21.98
CA SER A 27 -10.34 10.19 22.69
C SER A 27 -10.28 11.52 21.97
N GLU A 28 -9.31 11.70 21.06
CA GLU A 28 -9.11 12.93 20.30
C GLU A 28 -9.47 12.74 18.81
N PHE A 29 -9.80 13.86 18.18
CA PHE A 29 -10.07 13.95 16.75
C PHE A 29 -8.79 14.36 16.00
N THR A 30 -8.58 13.82 14.80
CA THR A 30 -7.49 14.21 13.89
C THR A 30 -8.04 14.57 12.51
N ALA A 31 -7.33 15.43 11.76
CA ALA A 31 -7.71 15.74 10.40
C ALA A 31 -7.59 14.50 9.50
N VAL A 32 -8.48 14.44 8.50
CA VAL A 32 -8.51 13.38 7.48
C VAL A 32 -8.76 13.96 6.09
N SER A 33 -8.41 13.19 5.08
CA SER A 33 -8.45 13.59 3.68
C SER A 33 -9.37 12.67 2.86
N ALA A 34 -9.53 13.00 1.58
CA ALA A 34 -10.20 12.09 0.65
C ALA A 34 -9.44 10.75 0.56
N GLY A 35 -10.16 9.65 0.42
CA GLY A 35 -9.61 8.30 0.35
C GLY A 35 -9.56 7.56 1.68
N THR A 36 -9.63 8.27 2.82
CA THR A 36 -9.64 7.64 4.16
C THR A 36 -10.78 6.63 4.28
N ALA A 37 -10.42 5.38 4.61
CA ALA A 37 -11.38 4.33 4.93
C ALA A 37 -12.00 4.56 6.32
N LEU A 38 -13.30 4.31 6.42
CA LEU A 38 -14.11 4.57 7.60
C LEU A 38 -14.74 3.28 8.13
N TYR A 39 -14.71 3.12 9.44
CA TYR A 39 -15.38 2.03 10.15
C TYR A 39 -16.73 2.49 10.70
N GLY A 40 -17.66 1.56 10.90
CA GLY A 40 -19.02 1.90 11.34
C GLY A 40 -19.07 2.54 12.73
N ASP A 41 -18.08 2.29 13.58
CA ASP A 41 -17.94 2.87 14.92
C ASP A 41 -17.12 4.17 14.96
N ASP A 42 -16.69 4.67 13.80
CA ASP A 42 -16.02 5.96 13.70
C ASP A 42 -17.01 7.13 13.83
N LEU A 43 -16.46 8.26 14.27
CA LEU A 43 -17.14 9.55 14.32
C LEU A 43 -16.46 10.55 13.40
N LEU A 44 -17.24 11.21 12.56
CA LEU A 44 -16.80 12.32 11.71
C LEU A 44 -17.34 13.65 12.23
N LYS A 45 -16.51 14.68 12.14
CA LYS A 45 -16.86 16.04 12.50
C LYS A 45 -16.31 17.01 11.46
N PRO A 46 -17.08 17.37 10.43
CA PRO A 46 -16.74 18.49 9.56
C PRO A 46 -16.75 19.80 10.34
N ASP A 47 -15.84 20.70 10.06
CA ASP A 47 -15.92 22.07 10.57
C ASP A 47 -17.15 22.83 10.03
N LEU A 48 -17.53 23.94 10.66
CA LEU A 48 -18.77 24.69 10.38
C LEU A 48 -18.98 25.08 8.90
N ASN A 49 -17.90 25.29 8.15
CA ASN A 49 -17.93 25.67 6.73
C ASN A 49 -17.36 24.57 5.81
N SER A 50 -17.19 23.36 6.35
CA SER A 50 -16.65 22.23 5.61
C SER A 50 -17.75 21.29 5.16
N THR A 51 -17.52 20.56 4.08
CA THR A 51 -18.41 19.48 3.65
C THR A 51 -17.60 18.21 3.40
N VAL A 52 -18.26 17.07 3.60
CA VAL A 52 -17.70 15.76 3.33
C VAL A 52 -18.71 14.93 2.55
N VAL A 53 -18.25 14.28 1.50
CA VAL A 53 -19.01 13.27 0.76
C VAL A 53 -18.44 11.92 1.13
N ILE A 54 -19.31 10.98 1.48
CA ILE A 54 -18.94 9.61 1.84
C ILE A 54 -19.57 8.67 0.81
N THR A 55 -18.78 7.74 0.29
CA THR A 55 -19.31 6.59 -0.46
C THR A 55 -19.44 5.41 0.48
N CYS A 56 -20.63 4.82 0.52
CA CYS A 56 -20.97 3.72 1.41
C CYS A 56 -20.51 2.36 0.85
N PRO A 57 -20.56 1.26 1.64
CA PRO A 57 -20.12 -0.06 1.22
C PRO A 57 -20.80 -0.63 -0.04
N ASP A 58 -22.00 -0.15 -0.37
CA ASP A 58 -22.75 -0.50 -1.58
C ASP A 58 -22.21 0.18 -2.85
N GLY A 59 -21.29 1.14 -2.71
CA GLY A 59 -20.68 1.89 -3.80
C GLY A 59 -21.39 3.19 -4.17
N GLU A 60 -22.47 3.53 -3.47
CA GLU A 60 -23.25 4.75 -3.69
C GLU A 60 -22.88 5.83 -2.67
N ARG A 61 -23.17 7.10 -3.00
CA ARG A 61 -22.98 8.21 -2.05
C ARG A 61 -23.99 8.12 -0.92
N SER A 62 -23.56 8.51 0.28
CA SER A 62 -24.45 8.62 1.44
C SER A 62 -25.57 9.63 1.19
N ASP A 63 -26.81 9.18 1.37
CA ASP A 63 -28.00 10.03 1.36
C ASP A 63 -28.16 10.88 2.64
N ASN A 64 -27.32 10.63 3.65
CA ASN A 64 -27.36 11.29 4.95
C ASN A 64 -25.97 11.85 5.31
N PRO A 65 -25.54 12.95 4.66
CA PRO A 65 -24.21 13.48 4.85
C PRO A 65 -23.99 14.02 6.27
N PRO A 66 -22.77 13.93 6.82
CA PRO A 66 -22.42 14.52 8.11
C PRO A 66 -22.77 16.01 8.20
N THR A 67 -23.41 16.40 9.30
CA THR A 67 -23.77 17.80 9.57
C THR A 67 -22.55 18.57 10.08
N PRO A 68 -22.19 19.71 9.44
CA PRO A 68 -21.09 20.58 9.88
C PRO A 68 -21.21 21.04 11.34
N GLY A 69 -20.10 21.01 12.06
CA GLY A 69 -19.98 21.41 13.46
C GLY A 69 -20.46 20.38 14.50
N LEU A 70 -21.07 19.27 14.07
CA LEU A 70 -21.55 18.20 14.93
C LEU A 70 -20.71 16.93 14.78
N GLU A 71 -20.73 16.08 15.80
CA GLU A 71 -20.21 14.71 15.68
C GLU A 71 -21.27 13.85 14.98
N ASN A 72 -20.85 13.10 13.97
CA ASN A 72 -21.72 12.29 13.14
C ASN A 72 -21.20 10.85 13.13
N SER A 73 -22.07 9.87 13.36
CA SER A 73 -21.69 8.47 13.26
C SER A 73 -21.57 8.03 11.81
N VAL A 74 -20.48 7.34 11.48
CA VAL A 74 -20.31 6.75 10.14
C VAL A 74 -21.43 5.75 9.86
N ASN A 75 -21.83 4.91 10.82
CA ASN A 75 -22.91 3.94 10.59
C ASN A 75 -24.31 4.59 10.48
N GLU A 76 -24.51 5.83 10.90
CA GLU A 76 -25.74 6.59 10.59
C GLU A 76 -25.72 7.17 9.17
N SER A 77 -24.53 7.51 8.65
CA SER A 77 -24.36 8.01 7.28
C SER A 77 -24.34 6.86 6.26
N CYS A 78 -23.70 5.74 6.62
CA CYS A 78 -23.55 4.53 5.82
C CYS A 78 -23.86 3.28 6.67
N PRO A 79 -25.13 2.91 6.82
CA PRO A 79 -25.54 1.74 7.59
C PRO A 79 -24.92 0.44 7.07
N GLY A 80 -24.43 -0.41 7.98
CA GLY A 80 -23.83 -1.71 7.63
C GLY A 80 -22.33 -1.66 7.35
N THR A 81 -21.69 -0.50 7.54
CA THR A 81 -20.24 -0.37 7.47
C THR A 81 -19.57 -1.27 8.52
N PRO A 82 -18.57 -2.10 8.15
CA PRO A 82 -17.81 -2.95 9.07
C PRO A 82 -17.13 -2.16 10.20
N ARG A 83 -16.85 -2.82 11.32
CA ARG A 83 -16.14 -2.22 12.47
C ARG A 83 -14.62 -2.26 12.30
N SER A 84 -13.90 -1.60 13.21
CA SER A 84 -12.46 -1.33 13.12
C SER A 84 -11.51 -2.53 13.18
N ASP A 85 -12.01 -3.75 13.34
CA ASP A 85 -11.23 -4.99 13.42
C ASP A 85 -10.75 -5.52 12.05
N VAL A 86 -10.99 -4.78 10.96
CA VAL A 86 -10.74 -5.20 9.58
C VAL A 86 -9.63 -4.37 8.90
N ARG A 87 -8.58 -3.93 9.62
CA ARG A 87 -7.45 -3.24 8.96
C ARG A 87 -6.70 -4.19 8.02
N PRO A 88 -6.29 -3.74 6.83
CA PRO A 88 -5.37 -4.51 6.00
C PRO A 88 -4.06 -4.73 6.74
N ASP A 89 -3.66 -5.98 6.90
CA ASP A 89 -2.32 -6.36 7.32
C ASP A 89 -1.62 -6.97 6.10
N PHE A 90 -0.63 -6.26 5.57
CA PHE A 90 0.14 -6.72 4.41
C PHE A 90 1.14 -7.81 4.79
N GLY A 91 1.50 -7.93 6.07
CA GLY A 91 2.55 -8.80 6.58
C GLY A 91 3.95 -8.21 6.45
N VAL A 92 4.92 -8.89 7.06
CA VAL A 92 6.34 -8.51 7.08
C VAL A 92 7.15 -9.61 6.40
N SER A 93 8.07 -9.25 5.51
CA SER A 93 8.93 -10.23 4.85
C SER A 93 9.86 -10.94 5.85
N GLU A 94 10.07 -12.24 5.64
CA GLU A 94 11.10 -13.01 6.34
C GLU A 94 12.50 -12.83 5.71
N VAL A 95 12.55 -12.36 4.46
CA VAL A 95 13.76 -12.22 3.66
C VAL A 95 13.91 -10.78 3.18
N TRP A 96 15.08 -10.20 3.39
CA TRP A 96 15.33 -8.78 3.14
C TRP A 96 16.41 -8.56 2.08
N GLY A 97 16.10 -7.65 1.16
CA GLY A 97 16.99 -7.09 0.16
C GLY A 97 16.73 -5.58 0.03
N GLY A 98 16.98 -5.00 -1.14
CA GLY A 98 16.77 -3.58 -1.40
C GLY A 98 17.62 -2.67 -0.50
N SER A 99 18.75 -3.16 -0.03
CA SER A 99 19.64 -2.49 0.93
C SER A 99 20.91 -1.90 0.30
N ASP A 100 21.13 -2.15 -0.99
CA ASP A 100 22.26 -1.64 -1.76
C ASP A 100 21.78 -0.99 -3.06
N LEU A 101 21.83 0.35 -3.11
CA LEU A 101 21.41 1.15 -4.27
C LEU A 101 22.32 0.99 -5.50
N SER A 102 23.47 0.31 -5.37
CA SER A 102 24.33 -0.04 -6.52
C SER A 102 23.84 -1.28 -7.28
N ILE A 103 22.84 -1.98 -6.74
CA ILE A 103 22.23 -3.17 -7.34
C ILE A 103 20.90 -2.76 -8.02
N PRO A 104 20.62 -3.22 -9.25
CA PRO A 104 19.33 -3.01 -9.89
C PRO A 104 18.29 -4.01 -9.36
N PHE A 105 18.07 -4.03 -8.04
CA PHE A 105 17.15 -4.97 -7.42
C PHE A 105 15.71 -4.75 -7.90
N VAL A 106 14.97 -5.84 -8.08
CA VAL A 106 13.61 -5.80 -8.64
C VAL A 106 12.64 -5.21 -7.63
N LEU A 107 11.83 -4.23 -8.05
CA LEU A 107 10.76 -3.66 -7.24
C LEU A 107 9.44 -4.41 -7.48
N THR A 108 9.09 -4.63 -8.76
CA THR A 108 7.89 -5.37 -9.14
C THR A 108 7.99 -5.88 -10.58
N PRO A 109 7.48 -7.08 -10.91
CA PRO A 109 7.07 -8.14 -9.97
C PRO A 109 8.29 -8.77 -9.31
N ARG A 110 8.25 -8.96 -8.00
CA ARG A 110 9.39 -9.45 -7.19
C ARG A 110 9.10 -10.80 -6.56
N THR A 111 7.98 -10.88 -5.86
CA THR A 111 7.43 -12.07 -5.21
C THR A 111 5.93 -12.14 -5.49
N ASP A 112 5.27 -13.20 -5.03
CA ASP A 112 3.82 -13.41 -5.12
C ASP A 112 3.27 -13.57 -6.55
N PHE A 113 2.04 -13.09 -6.77
CA PHE A 113 1.29 -13.24 -8.01
C PHE A 113 1.22 -11.94 -8.79
N VAL A 114 1.10 -12.10 -10.12
CA VAL A 114 0.64 -11.04 -11.02
C VAL A 114 -0.63 -11.46 -11.73
N LEU A 115 -1.55 -10.52 -11.94
CA LEU A 115 -2.79 -10.74 -12.65
C LEU A 115 -2.61 -10.62 -14.16
N SER A 116 -1.89 -9.57 -14.59
CA SER A 116 -1.65 -9.30 -16.01
C SER A 116 -0.75 -10.37 -16.64
N ALA A 117 -1.04 -10.70 -17.90
CA ALA A 117 -0.13 -11.52 -18.72
C ALA A 117 1.11 -10.74 -19.18
N THR A 118 1.06 -9.41 -19.06
CA THR A 118 2.05 -8.44 -19.54
C THR A 118 2.29 -7.35 -18.47
N PRO A 119 2.77 -7.70 -17.26
CA PRO A 119 2.94 -6.73 -16.18
C PRO A 119 4.04 -5.71 -16.52
N THR A 120 3.89 -4.49 -16.01
CA THR A 120 4.99 -3.51 -16.02
C THR A 120 6.08 -3.95 -15.06
N LEU A 121 7.32 -3.85 -15.51
CA LEU A 121 8.49 -4.28 -14.76
C LEU A 121 9.22 -3.04 -14.23
N ARG A 122 9.63 -3.06 -12.96
CA ARG A 122 10.32 -1.94 -12.29
C ARG A 122 11.46 -2.47 -11.42
N TRP A 123 12.57 -1.73 -11.38
CA TRP A 123 13.73 -2.02 -10.54
C TRP A 123 14.36 -0.73 -10.02
N ASN A 124 15.28 -0.87 -9.05
CA ASN A 124 16.03 0.26 -8.53
C ASN A 124 16.96 0.87 -9.60
N PRO A 125 16.87 2.18 -9.89
CA PRO A 125 17.82 2.84 -10.77
C PRO A 125 19.22 2.89 -10.14
N VAL A 126 20.19 2.28 -10.83
CA VAL A 126 21.61 2.33 -10.43
C VAL A 126 22.27 3.63 -10.91
N SER A 127 22.88 4.37 -9.99
CA SER A 127 23.57 5.63 -10.30
C SER A 127 24.67 5.46 -11.34
N GLY A 128 24.61 6.25 -12.41
CA GLY A 128 25.56 6.19 -13.52
C GLY A 128 25.30 5.10 -14.56
N ALA A 129 24.26 4.27 -14.39
CA ALA A 129 23.83 3.34 -15.43
C ALA A 129 23.24 4.10 -16.62
N THR A 130 23.64 3.71 -17.83
CA THR A 130 23.08 4.25 -19.08
C THR A 130 22.17 3.26 -19.79
N THR A 131 22.33 1.96 -19.50
CA THR A 131 21.59 0.88 -20.13
C THR A 131 21.40 -0.25 -19.12
N TYR A 132 20.24 -0.89 -19.18
CA TYR A 132 19.90 -2.14 -18.51
C TYR A 132 19.66 -3.20 -19.58
N THR A 133 20.17 -4.41 -19.34
CA THR A 133 19.70 -5.62 -20.01
C THR A 133 18.69 -6.30 -19.09
N VAL A 134 17.49 -6.51 -19.59
CA VAL A 134 16.37 -7.08 -18.83
C VAL A 134 15.99 -8.40 -19.46
N ALA A 135 15.97 -9.47 -18.67
CA ALA A 135 15.59 -10.80 -19.11
C ALA A 135 14.51 -11.38 -18.20
N LEU A 136 13.51 -12.01 -18.81
CA LEU A 136 12.58 -12.87 -18.12
C LEU A 136 13.03 -14.32 -18.29
N THR A 137 13.15 -15.05 -17.20
CA THR A 137 13.59 -16.44 -17.22
C THR A 137 12.61 -17.34 -16.48
N THR A 138 12.66 -18.63 -16.81
CA THR A 138 11.99 -19.71 -16.08
C THR A 138 13.01 -20.81 -15.79
N PRO A 139 12.67 -21.87 -15.02
CA PRO A 139 13.53 -23.03 -14.86
C PRO A 139 13.94 -23.73 -16.17
N GLN A 140 13.23 -23.45 -17.28
CA GLN A 140 13.54 -24.00 -18.61
C GLN A 140 14.53 -23.14 -19.41
N GLY A 141 14.80 -21.90 -18.97
CA GLY A 141 15.74 -20.98 -19.60
C GLY A 141 15.17 -19.57 -19.77
N THR A 142 15.86 -18.75 -20.56
CA THR A 142 15.43 -17.39 -20.91
C THR A 142 14.19 -17.45 -21.80
N VAL A 143 13.12 -16.75 -21.40
CA VAL A 143 11.91 -16.55 -22.20
C VAL A 143 12.19 -15.49 -23.26
N TRP A 144 12.69 -14.33 -22.82
CA TRP A 144 13.07 -13.21 -23.66
C TRP A 144 14.11 -12.34 -22.97
N GLN A 145 14.77 -11.48 -23.76
CA GLN A 145 15.74 -10.50 -23.27
C GLN A 145 15.71 -9.23 -24.14
N VAL A 146 15.67 -8.07 -23.50
CA VAL A 146 15.68 -6.75 -24.15
C VAL A 146 16.64 -5.79 -23.44
N THR A 147 16.87 -4.61 -24.04
CA THR A 147 17.66 -3.52 -23.44
C THR A 147 16.85 -2.25 -23.32
N THR A 148 17.04 -1.48 -22.26
CA THR A 148 16.39 -0.18 -22.03
C THR A 148 17.31 0.77 -21.26
N ASP A 149 17.09 2.08 -21.36
CA ASP A 149 17.80 3.10 -20.57
C ASP A 149 16.98 3.60 -19.37
N GLN A 150 15.76 3.09 -19.19
CA GLN A 150 14.86 3.42 -18.09
C GLN A 150 14.88 2.33 -17.01
N ALA A 151 14.64 2.69 -15.75
CA ALA A 151 14.47 1.75 -14.63
C ALA A 151 13.06 1.12 -14.54
N THR A 152 12.29 1.28 -15.62
CA THR A 152 10.98 0.67 -15.83
C THR A 152 10.88 0.18 -17.27
N LEU A 153 10.12 -0.89 -17.46
CA LEU A 153 9.88 -1.50 -18.75
C LEU A 153 8.43 -1.96 -18.84
N PRO A 154 7.58 -1.32 -19.66
CA PRO A 154 6.34 -1.95 -20.12
C PRO A 154 6.67 -3.29 -20.77
N TYR A 155 5.84 -4.30 -20.53
CA TYR A 155 6.11 -5.64 -21.07
C TYR A 155 6.33 -5.59 -22.59
N PRO A 156 7.38 -6.23 -23.14
CA PRO A 156 7.67 -6.13 -24.57
C PRO A 156 6.55 -6.71 -25.45
N GLU A 157 5.97 -5.90 -26.35
CA GLU A 157 4.76 -6.25 -27.14
C GLU A 157 4.89 -7.49 -28.03
N ASN A 158 6.12 -7.87 -28.43
CA ASN A 158 6.36 -8.97 -29.36
C ASN A 158 6.97 -10.22 -28.69
N GLU A 159 7.04 -10.23 -27.37
CA GLU A 159 7.61 -11.34 -26.61
C GLU A 159 6.50 -12.25 -26.03
N PRO A 160 6.81 -13.53 -25.75
CA PRO A 160 5.83 -14.44 -25.16
C PRO A 160 5.26 -13.91 -23.84
N GLU A 161 3.94 -13.91 -23.70
CA GLU A 161 3.24 -13.51 -22.47
C GLU A 161 3.42 -14.52 -21.33
N LEU A 162 3.12 -14.08 -20.10
CA LEU A 162 3.11 -14.96 -18.94
C LEU A 162 1.96 -15.99 -19.02
N MET A 163 2.30 -17.26 -18.85
CA MET A 163 1.34 -18.35 -18.84
C MET A 163 0.55 -18.35 -17.54
N ALA A 164 -0.77 -18.53 -17.63
CA ALA A 164 -1.65 -18.72 -16.47
C ALA A 164 -1.57 -20.17 -15.97
N ASP A 165 -0.39 -20.56 -15.48
CA ASP A 165 -0.11 -21.86 -14.91
C ASP A 165 0.92 -21.73 -13.76
N SER A 166 1.46 -22.86 -13.29
CA SER A 166 2.42 -22.87 -12.19
C SER A 166 3.86 -22.50 -12.59
N THR A 167 4.06 -21.80 -13.70
CA THR A 167 5.40 -21.39 -14.15
C THR A 167 5.96 -20.33 -13.22
N LEU A 168 7.13 -20.62 -12.66
CA LEU A 168 7.92 -19.67 -11.87
C LEU A 168 8.73 -18.78 -12.82
N TYR A 169 8.49 -17.49 -12.73
CA TYR A 169 9.21 -16.47 -13.48
C TYR A 169 10.21 -15.75 -12.59
N GLU A 170 11.38 -15.43 -13.15
CA GLU A 170 12.38 -14.57 -12.54
C GLU A 170 12.67 -13.39 -13.46
N LEU A 171 12.70 -12.19 -12.88
CA LEU A 171 13.14 -11.00 -13.56
C LEU A 171 14.63 -10.74 -13.26
N LEU A 172 15.46 -10.87 -14.29
CA LEU A 172 16.88 -10.57 -14.23
C LEU A 172 17.14 -9.18 -14.85
N VAL A 173 17.74 -8.29 -14.08
CA VAL A 173 18.18 -6.98 -14.57
C VAL A 173 19.68 -6.88 -14.39
N THR A 174 20.41 -6.53 -15.44
CA THR A 174 21.86 -6.33 -15.38
C THR A 174 22.23 -4.98 -15.97
N VAL A 175 23.27 -4.35 -15.43
CA VAL A 175 23.86 -3.13 -15.98
C VAL A 175 25.13 -3.51 -16.73
N ASP A 176 25.15 -3.34 -18.06
CA ASP A 176 26.19 -3.63 -19.07
C ASP A 176 27.41 -4.52 -18.69
N ALA A 177 28.24 -4.12 -17.71
CA ALA A 177 29.44 -4.84 -17.28
C ALA A 177 29.63 -4.90 -15.74
N GLY A 178 28.54 -4.72 -14.99
CA GLY A 178 28.57 -4.54 -13.53
C GLY A 178 27.61 -5.46 -12.79
N THR A 179 26.78 -4.85 -11.94
CA THR A 179 25.88 -5.53 -11.01
C THR A 179 24.62 -6.05 -11.69
N ALA A 180 24.07 -7.10 -11.11
CA ALA A 180 22.84 -7.74 -11.51
C ALA A 180 21.84 -7.76 -10.34
N SER A 181 20.55 -7.84 -10.62
CA SER A 181 19.51 -7.98 -9.59
C SER A 181 19.76 -9.18 -8.66
N THR A 182 20.41 -10.23 -9.17
CA THR A 182 20.79 -11.44 -8.42
C THR A 182 21.93 -11.22 -7.41
N ASP A 183 22.68 -10.13 -7.51
CA ASP A 183 23.74 -9.81 -6.54
C ASP A 183 23.18 -9.52 -5.14
N GLU A 184 21.86 -9.29 -5.06
CA GLU A 184 21.10 -9.25 -3.81
C GLU A 184 21.15 -10.59 -3.04
N GLY A 185 21.49 -11.69 -3.72
CA GLY A 185 21.67 -13.01 -3.10
C GLY A 185 20.36 -13.71 -2.71
N LEU A 186 19.24 -13.28 -3.30
CA LEU A 186 17.90 -13.81 -3.02
C LEU A 186 17.37 -14.65 -4.19
N ASP A 187 16.67 -15.74 -3.88
CA ASP A 187 15.94 -16.54 -4.88
C ASP A 187 14.51 -16.01 -5.01
N LEU A 188 14.32 -15.03 -5.89
CA LEU A 188 13.05 -14.34 -6.08
C LEU A 188 12.35 -14.87 -7.33
N LYS A 189 11.10 -15.27 -7.17
CA LYS A 189 10.24 -15.79 -8.24
C LYS A 189 8.82 -15.28 -8.04
N PHE A 190 8.12 -15.08 -9.14
CA PHE A 190 6.69 -14.74 -9.15
C PHE A 190 5.94 -15.65 -10.13
N ILE A 191 4.62 -15.69 -10.00
CA ILE A 191 3.74 -16.51 -10.84
C ILE A 191 2.62 -15.63 -11.38
N ARG A 192 2.18 -15.85 -12.61
CA ARG A 192 0.90 -15.27 -13.03
C ARG A 192 -0.24 -16.04 -12.39
N ILE A 193 -1.13 -15.36 -11.66
CA ILE A 193 -2.28 -15.99 -11.02
C ILE A 193 -3.10 -16.81 -12.04
N PHE A 194 -3.60 -17.96 -11.61
CA PHE A 194 -4.28 -18.92 -12.46
C PHE A 194 -5.44 -19.59 -11.72
N GLY A 195 -6.33 -20.26 -12.46
CA GLY A 195 -7.48 -20.94 -11.89
C GLY A 195 -8.65 -20.01 -11.56
N SER A 196 -9.44 -20.37 -10.53
CA SER A 196 -10.65 -19.62 -10.14
C SER A 196 -10.37 -18.21 -9.65
N ASP A 197 -9.17 -17.98 -9.13
CA ASP A 197 -8.81 -16.73 -8.46
C ASP A 197 -8.64 -15.58 -9.45
N VAL A 198 -8.31 -15.88 -10.73
CA VAL A 198 -8.25 -14.88 -11.81
C VAL A 198 -9.62 -14.21 -11.98
N SER A 199 -10.66 -15.00 -12.23
CA SER A 199 -12.00 -14.46 -12.46
C SER A 199 -12.60 -13.84 -11.20
N ALA A 200 -12.23 -14.32 -10.01
CA ALA A 200 -12.64 -13.70 -8.76
C ALA A 200 -12.00 -12.31 -8.59
N ALA A 201 -10.69 -12.19 -8.81
CA ALA A 201 -9.97 -10.92 -8.74
C ALA A 201 -10.51 -9.92 -9.78
N GLU A 202 -10.68 -10.34 -11.04
CA GLU A 202 -11.24 -9.50 -12.11
C GLU A 202 -12.66 -9.02 -11.78
N ALA A 203 -13.49 -9.87 -11.16
CA ALA A 203 -14.84 -9.49 -10.76
C ALA A 203 -14.84 -8.48 -9.61
N GLU A 204 -13.98 -8.63 -8.60
CA GLU A 204 -13.86 -7.64 -7.52
C GLU A 204 -13.29 -6.31 -8.02
N ILE A 205 -12.29 -6.35 -8.91
CA ILE A 205 -11.74 -5.14 -9.55
C ILE A 205 -12.83 -4.42 -10.35
N ALA A 206 -13.59 -5.14 -11.18
CA ALA A 206 -14.67 -4.55 -11.97
C ALA A 206 -15.76 -3.92 -11.10
N GLN A 207 -16.06 -4.50 -9.92
CA GLN A 207 -16.99 -3.90 -8.97
C GLN A 207 -16.46 -2.58 -8.40
N VAL A 208 -15.17 -2.52 -8.03
CA VAL A 208 -14.56 -1.27 -7.53
C VAL A 208 -14.52 -0.21 -8.64
N GLN A 209 -14.20 -0.59 -9.87
CA GLN A 209 -14.22 0.31 -11.02
C GLN A 209 -15.61 0.92 -11.28
N ALA A 210 -16.68 0.19 -10.95
CA ALA A 210 -18.06 0.63 -11.10
C ALA A 210 -18.56 1.53 -9.95
N MET A 211 -17.83 1.66 -8.84
CA MET A 211 -18.23 2.53 -7.72
C MET A 211 -18.19 4.01 -8.12
N ASP A 212 -19.10 4.82 -7.53
CA ASP A 212 -19.04 6.28 -7.63
C ASP A 212 -17.97 6.83 -6.68
N LEU A 213 -16.72 6.66 -7.11
CA LEU A 213 -15.51 7.14 -6.46
C LEU A 213 -14.55 7.74 -7.51
N PRO A 214 -13.75 8.74 -7.13
CA PRO A 214 -12.56 9.15 -7.88
C PRO A 214 -11.62 7.97 -8.15
N ASP A 215 -10.93 7.99 -9.29
CA ASP A 215 -10.11 6.85 -9.74
C ASP A 215 -8.89 6.60 -8.84
N ASP A 216 -8.31 7.65 -8.26
CA ASP A 216 -7.27 7.56 -7.22
C ASP A 216 -7.77 6.85 -5.96
N ILE A 217 -8.99 7.17 -5.50
CA ILE A 217 -9.59 6.50 -4.34
C ILE A 217 -9.97 5.05 -4.67
N LYS A 218 -10.38 4.75 -5.90
CA LYS A 218 -10.60 3.36 -6.34
C LYS A 218 -9.31 2.55 -6.26
N ILE A 219 -8.18 3.13 -6.64
CA ILE A 219 -6.87 2.48 -6.47
C ILE A 219 -6.60 2.17 -5.00
N LEU A 220 -6.88 3.10 -4.08
CA LEU A 220 -6.75 2.84 -2.64
C LEU A 220 -7.66 1.68 -2.18
N VAL A 221 -8.89 1.59 -2.69
CA VAL A 221 -9.78 0.43 -2.43
C VAL A 221 -9.14 -0.87 -2.91
N LEU A 222 -8.58 -0.88 -4.12
CA LEU A 222 -7.95 -2.08 -4.68
C LEU A 222 -6.75 -2.51 -3.84
N VAL A 223 -5.88 -1.56 -3.50
CA VAL A 223 -4.65 -1.79 -2.71
C VAL A 223 -4.96 -2.32 -1.31
N GLU A 224 -5.97 -1.76 -0.64
CA GLU A 224 -6.26 -2.08 0.77
C GLU A 224 -7.17 -3.31 0.92
N GLU A 225 -8.13 -3.52 0.00
CA GLU A 225 -9.22 -4.49 0.21
C GLU A 225 -9.26 -5.62 -0.83
N VAL A 226 -8.66 -5.46 -2.01
CA VAL A 226 -8.75 -6.44 -3.11
C VAL A 226 -7.43 -7.16 -3.33
N TYR A 227 -6.36 -6.44 -3.67
CA TYR A 227 -5.05 -7.01 -4.00
C TYR A 227 -4.46 -7.90 -2.89
N PRO A 228 -4.60 -7.60 -1.59
CA PRO A 228 -4.09 -8.48 -0.53
C PRO A 228 -4.71 -9.87 -0.55
N LYS A 229 -5.99 -10.02 -0.92
CA LYS A 229 -6.69 -11.33 -0.98
C LYS A 229 -6.08 -12.27 -2.01
N TYR A 230 -5.49 -11.70 -3.05
CA TYR A 230 -4.92 -12.42 -4.18
C TYR A 230 -3.39 -12.33 -4.23
N SER A 231 -2.77 -11.74 -3.20
CA SER A 231 -1.33 -11.46 -3.13
C SER A 231 -0.80 -10.74 -4.39
N LEU A 232 -1.56 -9.78 -4.90
CA LEU A 232 -1.18 -8.93 -6.05
C LEU A 232 -0.34 -7.74 -5.58
N THR A 233 0.74 -8.03 -4.87
CA THR A 233 1.62 -7.04 -4.23
C THR A 233 2.29 -6.14 -5.27
N GLY A 234 2.71 -6.73 -6.40
CA GLY A 234 3.38 -6.00 -7.48
C GLY A 234 2.48 -5.00 -8.19
N GLU A 235 1.20 -5.36 -8.41
CA GLU A 235 0.16 -4.47 -8.91
C GLU A 235 -0.11 -3.33 -7.92
N ALA A 236 -0.27 -3.64 -6.63
CA ALA A 236 -0.51 -2.62 -5.61
C ALA A 236 0.60 -1.56 -5.58
N ILE A 237 1.87 -1.97 -5.62
CA ILE A 237 3.01 -1.06 -5.71
C ILE A 237 2.96 -0.23 -6.99
N SER A 238 2.67 -0.87 -8.13
CA SER A 238 2.65 -0.19 -9.44
C SER A 238 1.57 0.90 -9.52
N ASP A 239 0.38 0.62 -8.98
CA ASP A 239 -0.73 1.57 -9.01
C ASP A 239 -0.46 2.76 -8.09
N LEU A 240 0.08 2.55 -6.89
CA LEU A 240 0.48 3.65 -6.01
C LEU A 240 1.61 4.51 -6.60
N LEU A 241 2.58 3.91 -7.29
CA LEU A 241 3.61 4.67 -8.01
C LEU A 241 3.01 5.49 -9.15
N THR A 242 1.99 4.96 -9.83
CA THR A 242 1.28 5.69 -10.89
C THR A 242 0.55 6.91 -10.32
N LEU A 243 -0.08 6.80 -9.13
CA LEU A 243 -0.68 7.94 -8.46
C LEU A 243 0.33 9.05 -8.18
N ILE A 244 1.54 8.70 -7.74
CA ILE A 244 2.62 9.67 -7.50
C ILE A 244 3.09 10.31 -8.82
N GLU A 245 3.24 9.51 -9.88
CA GLU A 245 3.58 10.01 -11.23
C GLU A 245 2.52 11.00 -11.75
N ASP A 246 1.24 10.78 -11.40
CA ASP A 246 0.10 11.65 -11.69
C ASP A 246 -0.08 12.79 -10.67
N CYS A 247 0.94 13.07 -9.84
CA CYS A 247 0.98 14.14 -8.83
C CYS A 247 -0.09 14.02 -7.73
N THR A 248 -0.55 12.81 -7.45
CA THR A 248 -1.42 12.48 -6.31
C THR A 248 -0.55 11.92 -5.19
N GLU A 249 0.03 12.80 -4.39
CA GLU A 249 0.91 12.45 -3.27
C GLU A 249 0.21 12.74 -1.94
N THR A 250 0.12 11.73 -1.08
CA THR A 250 -0.45 11.85 0.27
C THR A 250 0.32 11.01 1.27
N ALA A 251 0.17 11.33 2.56
CA ALA A 251 0.72 10.51 3.63
C ALA A 251 0.28 9.04 3.54
N HIS A 252 -0.99 8.82 3.22
CA HIS A 252 -1.61 7.50 3.10
C HIS A 252 -0.99 6.67 1.97
N ILE A 253 -0.77 7.27 0.79
CA ILE A 253 -0.14 6.59 -0.36
C ILE A 253 1.28 6.15 -0.02
N TYR A 254 2.08 7.05 0.56
CA TYR A 254 3.46 6.74 0.93
C TYR A 254 3.54 5.71 2.05
N ARG A 255 2.64 5.76 3.03
CA ARG A 255 2.57 4.74 4.07
C ARG A 255 2.24 3.36 3.48
N LEU A 256 1.25 3.28 2.58
CA LEU A 256 0.90 2.03 1.90
C LEU A 256 2.06 1.48 1.07
N LEU A 257 2.82 2.34 0.37
CA LEU A 257 4.05 1.92 -0.31
C LEU A 257 5.08 1.35 0.67
N GLY A 258 5.29 2.02 1.81
CA GLY A 258 6.16 1.53 2.87
C GLY A 258 5.77 0.12 3.33
N ASP A 259 4.49 -0.10 3.63
CA ASP A 259 3.97 -1.42 4.05
C ASP A 259 4.17 -2.49 2.97
N LEU A 260 3.88 -2.16 1.71
CA LEU A 260 4.06 -3.08 0.59
C LEU A 260 5.54 -3.41 0.35
N TYR A 261 6.44 -2.44 0.53
CA TYR A 261 7.88 -2.69 0.46
C TYR A 261 8.39 -3.51 1.64
N VAL A 262 7.84 -3.33 2.85
CA VAL A 262 8.10 -4.22 4.00
C VAL A 262 7.65 -5.65 3.67
N LYS A 263 6.45 -5.82 3.09
CA LYS A 263 5.95 -7.12 2.63
C LYS A 263 6.85 -7.75 1.57
N SER A 264 7.38 -6.95 0.64
CA SER A 264 8.30 -7.39 -0.43
C SER A 264 9.77 -7.52 0.00
N GLY A 265 10.09 -7.21 1.26
CA GLY A 265 11.46 -7.29 1.79
C GLY A 265 12.42 -6.25 1.20
N LEU A 266 11.92 -5.06 0.84
CA LEU A 266 12.69 -3.99 0.22
C LEU A 266 13.03 -2.90 1.24
N GLN A 267 14.23 -2.96 1.81
CA GLN A 267 14.62 -2.14 2.96
C GLN A 267 14.61 -0.63 2.65
N ILE A 268 15.43 -0.17 1.70
CA ILE A 268 15.56 1.27 1.41
C ILE A 268 14.26 1.85 0.86
N PRO A 269 13.56 1.21 -0.11
CA PRO A 269 12.27 1.72 -0.58
C PRO A 269 11.23 1.85 0.53
N ALA A 270 11.19 0.91 1.49
CA ALA A 270 10.29 1.01 2.63
C ALA A 270 10.64 2.19 3.54
N GLU A 271 11.92 2.34 3.92
CA GLU A 271 12.39 3.44 4.79
C GLU A 271 12.11 4.81 4.16
N GLU A 272 12.42 5.00 2.88
CA GLU A 272 12.16 6.24 2.15
C GLU A 272 10.66 6.55 2.05
N SER A 273 9.83 5.52 1.80
CA SER A 273 8.38 5.68 1.70
C SER A 273 7.77 6.09 3.03
N TYR A 274 8.16 5.48 4.16
CA TYR A 274 7.68 5.91 5.47
C TYR A 274 8.16 7.31 5.85
N GLN A 275 9.41 7.67 5.52
CA GLN A 275 9.90 9.04 5.74
C GLN A 275 9.08 10.07 4.95
N LYS A 276 8.73 9.76 3.69
CA LYS A 276 7.82 10.59 2.91
C LYS A 276 6.42 10.65 3.51
N ALA A 277 5.90 9.53 3.99
CA ALA A 277 4.61 9.50 4.68
C ALA A 277 4.58 10.44 5.89
N LEU A 278 5.66 10.47 6.69
CA LEU A 278 5.80 11.38 7.83
C LEU A 278 5.86 12.86 7.41
N GLU A 279 6.60 13.18 6.34
CA GLU A 279 6.65 14.54 5.78
C GLU A 279 5.25 15.03 5.38
N PHE A 280 4.51 14.20 4.63
CA PHE A 280 3.15 14.54 4.19
C PHE A 280 2.15 14.54 5.35
N ALA A 281 2.25 13.60 6.30
CA ALA A 281 1.35 13.55 7.46
C ALA A 281 1.44 14.83 8.31
N ALA A 282 2.66 15.36 8.46
CA ALA A 282 2.87 16.64 9.14
C ALA A 282 2.25 17.83 8.37
N MET A 283 2.32 17.82 7.03
CA MET A 283 1.69 18.84 6.19
C MET A 283 0.16 18.77 6.17
N GLU A 284 -0.38 17.56 6.22
CA GLU A 284 -1.81 17.26 6.24
C GLU A 284 -2.43 17.38 7.65
N GLU A 285 -1.60 17.52 8.69
CA GLU A 285 -1.99 17.45 10.10
C GLU A 285 -2.72 16.12 10.43
N ASN A 286 -2.30 15.04 9.76
CA ASN A 286 -2.91 13.72 9.85
C ASN A 286 -2.13 12.83 10.83
N LEU A 287 -2.49 12.93 12.11
CA LEU A 287 -1.84 12.18 13.18
C LEU A 287 -2.02 10.65 13.06
N GLU A 288 -3.07 10.19 12.36
CA GLU A 288 -3.24 8.75 12.11
C GLU A 288 -2.14 8.22 11.20
N GLU A 289 -1.97 8.85 10.03
CA GLU A 289 -0.92 8.45 9.09
C GLU A 289 0.48 8.65 9.67
N GLU A 290 0.68 9.72 10.45
CA GLU A 290 1.95 9.91 11.18
C GLU A 290 2.23 8.75 12.16
N THR A 291 1.23 8.36 12.96
CA THR A 291 1.37 7.24 13.91
C THR A 291 1.66 5.94 13.19
N LEU A 292 0.93 5.65 12.10
CA LEU A 292 1.10 4.42 11.35
C LEU A 292 2.44 4.37 10.61
N ALA A 293 2.92 5.49 10.07
CA ALA A 293 4.21 5.56 9.40
C ALA A 293 5.37 5.32 10.39
N TYR A 294 5.32 5.89 11.60
CA TYR A 294 6.32 5.56 12.64
C TYR A 294 6.24 4.09 13.06
N LEU A 295 5.06 3.49 13.16
CA LEU A 295 4.92 2.07 13.48
C LEU A 295 5.48 1.16 12.39
N GLY A 296 5.20 1.47 11.12
CA GLY A 296 5.73 0.75 9.97
C GLY A 296 7.24 0.84 9.91
N LEU A 297 7.80 2.04 10.09
CA LEU A 297 9.23 2.28 10.14
C LEU A 297 9.91 1.58 11.34
N GLY A 298 9.29 1.61 12.52
CA GLY A 298 9.75 0.85 13.68
C GLY A 298 9.76 -0.66 13.42
N THR A 299 8.69 -1.18 12.82
CA THR A 299 8.57 -2.60 12.43
C THR A 299 9.65 -2.99 11.43
N LEU A 300 9.92 -2.16 10.43
CA LEU A 300 11.03 -2.34 9.48
C LEU A 300 12.36 -2.47 10.23
N TYR A 301 12.69 -1.52 11.11
CA TYR A 301 13.94 -1.54 11.86
C TYR A 301 14.05 -2.75 12.79
N GLN A 302 12.96 -3.20 13.41
CA GLN A 302 12.94 -4.45 14.16
C GLN A 302 13.26 -5.65 13.27
N ALA A 303 12.64 -5.75 12.09
CA ALA A 303 12.81 -6.86 11.17
C ALA A 303 14.24 -6.96 10.63
N ILE A 304 14.90 -5.83 10.38
CA ILE A 304 16.32 -5.79 9.96
C ILE A 304 17.30 -5.75 11.13
N SER A 305 16.83 -5.92 12.38
CA SER A 305 17.64 -5.95 13.61
C SER A 305 18.40 -4.65 13.92
N ASP A 306 17.91 -3.50 13.45
CA ASP A 306 18.41 -2.17 13.84
C ASP A 306 17.69 -1.70 15.12
N GLN A 307 18.16 -2.20 16.27
CA GLN A 307 17.51 -1.97 17.56
C GLN A 307 17.50 -0.49 17.99
N GLU A 308 18.55 0.27 17.65
CA GLU A 308 18.67 1.67 18.03
C GLU A 308 17.61 2.51 17.31
N LYS A 309 17.51 2.37 15.98
CA LYS A 309 16.48 3.07 15.21
C LYS A 309 15.08 2.58 15.56
N ALA A 310 14.88 1.28 15.79
CA ALA A 310 13.59 0.75 16.21
C ALA A 310 13.11 1.38 17.52
N LEU A 311 14.00 1.50 18.52
CA LEU A 311 13.70 2.12 19.81
C LEU A 311 13.29 3.59 19.65
N GLU A 312 14.07 4.38 18.91
CA GLU A 312 13.78 5.81 18.67
C GLU A 312 12.43 5.99 17.96
N THR A 313 12.21 5.23 16.89
CA THR A 313 11.02 5.34 16.04
C THR A 313 9.76 4.91 16.79
N LEU A 314 9.81 3.81 17.57
CA LEU A 314 8.67 3.38 18.37
C LEU A 314 8.35 4.37 19.51
N GLN A 315 9.34 5.09 20.04
CA GLN A 315 9.07 6.18 21.01
C GLN A 315 8.34 7.34 20.33
N GLN A 316 8.66 7.67 19.08
CA GLN A 316 7.92 8.67 18.30
C GLN A 316 6.48 8.21 18.04
N ALA A 317 6.28 6.96 17.58
CA ALA A 317 4.95 6.37 17.41
C ALA A 317 4.11 6.47 18.70
N LYS A 318 4.72 6.17 19.85
CA LYS A 318 4.06 6.28 21.16
C LYS A 318 3.62 7.71 21.47
N ALA A 319 4.46 8.70 21.18
CA ALA A 319 4.16 10.11 21.44
C ALA A 319 2.95 10.61 20.62
N VAL A 320 2.87 10.21 19.35
CA VAL A 320 1.73 10.56 18.49
C VAL A 320 0.47 9.79 18.92
N ALA A 321 0.59 8.49 19.24
CA ALA A 321 -0.52 7.69 19.74
C ALA A 321 -1.13 8.24 21.06
N LEU A 322 -0.29 8.82 21.93
CA LEU A 322 -0.76 9.55 23.12
C LEU A 322 -1.55 10.81 22.76
N SER A 323 -1.15 11.52 21.71
CA SER A 323 -1.85 12.72 21.22
C SER A 323 -3.21 12.40 20.59
N LEU A 324 -3.36 11.21 19.99
CA LEU A 324 -4.66 10.65 19.58
C LEU A 324 -5.49 10.13 20.76
N GLY A 325 -4.87 10.00 21.94
CA GLY A 325 -5.48 9.36 23.10
C GLY A 325 -5.78 7.87 22.89
N ASN A 326 -4.98 7.19 22.05
CA ASN A 326 -5.12 5.77 21.74
C ASN A 326 -4.38 4.91 22.77
N ALA A 327 -4.98 4.73 23.95
CA ALA A 327 -4.35 4.03 25.07
C ALA A 327 -3.99 2.56 24.74
N LYS A 328 -4.82 1.89 23.92
CA LYS A 328 -4.59 0.50 23.50
C LYS A 328 -3.33 0.38 22.66
N LEU A 329 -3.14 1.29 21.71
CA LEU A 329 -1.93 1.32 20.87
C LEU A 329 -0.68 1.66 21.69
N VAL A 330 -0.78 2.62 22.62
CA VAL A 330 0.32 2.96 23.53
C VAL A 330 0.79 1.73 24.31
N ALA A 331 -0.14 0.95 24.88
CA ALA A 331 0.20 -0.28 25.60
C ALA A 331 0.85 -1.34 24.69
N SER A 332 0.39 -1.44 23.43
CA SER A 332 0.99 -2.34 22.44
C SER A 332 2.43 -1.93 22.12
N ILE A 333 2.69 -0.65 21.89
CA ILE A 333 4.03 -0.11 21.63
C ILE A 333 4.94 -0.32 22.85
N GLU A 334 4.46 -0.08 24.06
CA GLU A 334 5.24 -0.34 25.29
C GLU A 334 5.65 -1.80 25.44
N SER A 335 4.78 -2.73 25.03
CA SER A 335 5.12 -4.15 25.00
C SER A 335 6.21 -4.47 23.98
N GLN A 336 6.18 -3.86 22.79
CA GLN A 336 7.23 -4.02 21.79
C GLN A 336 8.56 -3.45 22.26
N LEU A 337 8.53 -2.24 22.83
CA LEU A 337 9.70 -1.56 23.38
C LEU A 337 10.37 -2.36 24.52
N SER A 338 9.58 -3.06 25.34
CA SER A 338 10.10 -3.90 26.43
C SER A 338 10.79 -5.18 25.92
N GLY A 339 10.54 -5.57 24.68
CA GLY A 339 11.12 -6.77 24.04
C GLY A 339 12.38 -6.51 23.22
N LEU A 340 12.76 -5.24 23.01
CA LEU A 340 13.98 -4.82 22.32
C LEU A 340 15.21 -4.90 23.22
#